data_AF-A0A2D5MLP5-F1
#
_entry.id   AF-A0A2D5MLP5-F1
#
_cell.length_a   1.000
_cell.length_b   1.000
_cell.length_c   1.000
_cell.angle_alpha   90.00
_cell.angle_beta   90.00
_cell.angle_gamma   90.00
#
_symmetry.space_group_name_H-M   'P 1'
#
loop_
_entity.id
_entity.type
_entity.pdbx_description
1 polymer ?
#
loop_
_entity_poly.entity_id
_entity_poly.type
_entity_poly.pdbx_seq_one_letter_code
_entity_poly.pdbx_strand_id
1 'polypeptide(L)'
;MSQLILNFFHKDDGLKLSVVPSGHCNYEDHIEVKGKRAYDLLVLSNNRKKNLNKYCKQLKTLLRNHLDIVRLDDTTPMSFCWIVNGVRYLSTSLFFEYYMSNLSNSLSLIKLALESSEVDNNLFNEAKDTLIHLRGMFDEWKTQLLIMPHTPHVVSNNYLQSLLCFTHGCHTLQVSHKLTGKAKGIGFRTAMDAFGKVWPRNEHGETALNHYLVSRALLYHQVYEDESREPSEKLTALLETQKCLSFVRYQKCFLNKKLLDNINNIEKELQSDINTLTNTYYAVETGLENVKIPESYNLIVCKKTQQFGCKCKE
;
A
#
# COMPACT_ATOMS: atom_id res chain seq x y z
N MET A 1 -9.95 11.62 25.72
CA MET A 1 -9.16 10.60 24.99
C MET A 1 -7.84 10.45 25.75
N SER A 2 -7.56 9.29 26.34
CA SER A 2 -6.54 9.15 27.40
C SER A 2 -5.10 9.30 26.88
N GLN A 3 -4.22 9.88 27.69
CA GLN A 3 -2.77 10.05 27.44
C GLN A 3 -2.05 8.78 26.98
N LEU A 4 -2.63 7.61 27.23
CA LEU A 4 -2.16 6.32 26.74
C LEU A 4 -2.07 6.28 25.21
N ILE A 5 -3.04 6.84 24.46
CA ILE A 5 -3.04 6.85 22.98
C ILE A 5 -1.91 7.72 22.42
N LEU A 6 -1.54 8.81 23.10
CA LEU A 6 -0.51 9.74 22.64
C LEU A 6 0.91 9.16 22.77
N ASN A 7 1.17 8.34 23.79
CA ASN A 7 2.46 7.67 23.97
C ASN A 7 2.67 6.45 23.05
N PHE A 8 1.65 5.97 22.32
CA PHE A 8 1.76 4.82 21.41
C PHE A 8 2.48 5.11 20.08
N PHE A 9 2.62 6.38 19.68
CA PHE A 9 3.15 6.77 18.36
C PHE A 9 4.55 7.39 18.40
N HIS A 10 5.28 7.24 19.52
CA HIS A 10 6.67 7.67 19.61
C HIS A 10 7.61 6.62 19.00
N LYS A 11 7.76 6.68 17.68
CA LYS A 11 9.01 6.33 16.99
C LYS A 11 9.05 7.06 15.65
N ASP A 12 10.01 7.97 15.51
CA ASP A 12 10.22 8.78 14.33
C ASP A 12 10.70 7.98 13.10
N ASP A 13 10.44 8.64 11.96
CA ASP A 13 10.95 8.52 10.59
C ASP A 13 10.39 7.44 9.65
N GLY A 14 9.44 7.90 8.83
CA GLY A 14 9.17 7.39 7.48
C GLY A 14 8.39 6.09 7.35
N LEU A 15 7.99 5.80 6.11
CA LEU A 15 7.46 4.48 5.72
C LEU A 15 8.57 3.44 5.92
N LYS A 16 8.64 2.80 7.09
CA LYS A 16 9.65 1.78 7.43
C LYS A 16 9.34 0.44 6.75
N LEU A 17 9.36 0.45 5.42
CA LEU A 17 9.18 -0.75 4.61
C LEU A 17 10.52 -1.08 3.94
N SER A 18 11.45 -1.65 4.71
CA SER A 18 12.75 -2.05 4.18
C SER A 18 12.87 -3.56 4.12
N VAL A 19 12.76 -4.08 2.89
CA VAL A 19 13.06 -5.47 2.54
C VAL A 19 14.17 -5.44 1.52
N VAL A 20 15.39 -5.78 1.92
CA VAL A 20 16.57 -5.68 1.06
C VAL A 20 17.35 -7.00 1.00
N PRO A 21 17.86 -7.38 -0.18
CA PRO A 21 18.71 -8.54 -0.28
C PRO A 21 20.01 -8.29 0.49
N SER A 22 20.49 -9.33 1.17
CA SER A 22 21.78 -9.32 1.85
C SER A 22 22.61 -10.53 1.42
N GLY A 23 23.92 -10.48 1.65
CA GLY A 23 24.86 -11.54 1.29
C GLY A 23 25.09 -11.72 -0.23
N HIS A 24 25.90 -12.71 -0.56
CA HIS A 24 26.16 -13.14 -1.93
C HIS A 24 25.30 -14.35 -2.28
N CYS A 25 24.82 -14.38 -3.51
CA CYS A 25 23.98 -15.44 -4.04
C CYS A 25 24.51 -15.73 -5.44
N ASN A 26 25.46 -16.66 -5.52
CA ASN A 26 26.18 -17.00 -6.73
C ASN A 26 25.56 -18.26 -7.32
N TYR A 27 24.50 -18.11 -8.11
CA TYR A 27 23.78 -19.24 -8.69
C TYR A 27 24.71 -20.18 -9.47
N GLU A 28 25.66 -19.60 -10.20
CA GLU A 28 26.68 -20.29 -11.00
C GLU A 28 27.58 -21.23 -10.21
N ASP A 29 27.74 -21.00 -8.90
CA ASP A 29 28.62 -21.79 -8.03
C ASP A 29 27.86 -22.94 -7.33
N HIS A 30 26.53 -22.97 -7.40
CA HIS A 30 25.69 -23.86 -6.58
C HIS A 30 24.68 -24.70 -7.37
N ILE A 31 24.26 -24.25 -8.54
CA ILE A 31 23.24 -24.93 -9.34
C ILE A 31 23.64 -25.03 -10.81
N GLU A 32 23.24 -26.13 -11.44
CA GLU A 32 23.19 -26.29 -12.88
C GLU A 32 21.73 -26.26 -13.34
N VAL A 33 21.47 -25.66 -14.50
CA VAL A 33 20.13 -25.54 -15.06
C VAL A 33 20.16 -26.01 -16.49
N LYS A 34 19.39 -27.06 -16.81
CA LYS A 34 19.34 -27.62 -18.17
C LYS A 34 19.00 -26.52 -19.20
N GLY A 35 19.84 -26.41 -20.24
CA GLY A 35 19.65 -25.43 -21.31
C GLY A 35 20.04 -23.98 -20.96
N LYS A 36 20.66 -23.72 -19.80
CA LYS A 36 21.27 -22.44 -19.44
C LYS A 36 22.77 -22.59 -19.27
N ARG A 37 23.53 -21.56 -19.65
CA ARG A 37 24.98 -21.53 -19.43
C ARG A 37 25.29 -20.91 -18.06
N ALA A 38 26.46 -21.22 -17.50
CA ALA A 38 26.94 -20.58 -16.27
C ALA A 38 26.92 -19.03 -16.37
N TYR A 39 27.17 -18.48 -17.56
CA TYR A 39 27.03 -17.05 -17.83
C TYR A 39 25.62 -16.51 -17.54
N ASP A 40 24.56 -17.26 -17.87
CA ASP A 40 23.18 -16.84 -17.62
C ASP A 40 22.88 -16.78 -16.11
N LEU A 41 23.46 -17.71 -15.34
CA LEU A 41 23.36 -17.75 -13.88
C LEU A 41 24.16 -16.62 -13.24
N LEU A 42 25.37 -16.34 -13.74
CA LEU A 42 26.16 -15.17 -13.32
C LEU A 42 25.42 -13.86 -13.59
N VAL A 43 24.73 -13.74 -14.73
CA VAL A 43 23.88 -12.58 -15.04
C VAL A 43 22.71 -12.48 -14.05
N LEU A 44 22.09 -13.60 -13.67
CA LEU A 44 21.05 -13.64 -12.64
C LEU A 44 21.59 -13.16 -11.28
N SER A 45 22.72 -13.70 -10.82
CA SER A 45 23.44 -13.29 -9.60
C SER A 45 23.76 -11.79 -9.60
N ASN A 46 24.21 -11.25 -10.73
CA ASN A 46 24.50 -9.83 -10.89
C ASN A 46 23.24 -8.96 -10.86
N ASN A 47 22.15 -9.40 -11.49
CA ASN A 47 20.89 -8.66 -11.50
C ASN A 47 20.27 -8.58 -10.10
N ARG A 48 20.46 -9.59 -9.23
CA ARG A 48 20.02 -9.52 -7.83
C ARG A 48 20.53 -8.27 -7.11
N LYS A 49 21.77 -7.85 -7.42
CA LYS A 49 22.42 -6.66 -6.82
C LYS A 49 22.04 -5.36 -7.53
N LYS A 50 21.89 -5.38 -8.86
CA LYS A 50 21.79 -4.17 -9.68
C LYS A 50 20.37 -3.81 -10.12
N ASN A 51 19.52 -4.80 -10.37
CA ASN A 51 18.19 -4.60 -10.94
C ASN A 51 17.24 -5.73 -10.54
N LEU A 52 16.53 -5.52 -9.42
CA LEU A 52 15.59 -6.50 -8.87
C LEU A 52 14.43 -6.83 -9.81
N ASN A 53 13.94 -5.88 -10.61
CA ASN A 53 12.84 -6.14 -11.55
C ASN A 53 13.29 -7.13 -12.65
N LYS A 54 14.45 -6.89 -13.28
CA LYS A 54 15.04 -7.81 -14.26
C LYS A 54 15.33 -9.17 -13.64
N TYR A 55 15.84 -9.17 -12.41
CA TYR A 55 16.09 -10.39 -11.64
C TYR A 55 14.80 -11.21 -11.41
N CYS A 56 13.71 -10.59 -10.96
CA CYS A 56 12.42 -11.26 -10.74
C CYS A 56 11.91 -11.96 -12.00
N LYS A 57 12.03 -11.32 -13.17
CA LYS A 57 11.61 -11.90 -14.47
C LYS A 57 12.43 -13.14 -14.82
N GLN A 58 13.75 -13.10 -14.61
CA GLN A 58 14.63 -14.23 -14.87
C GLN A 58 14.40 -15.37 -13.87
N LEU A 59 14.26 -15.05 -12.58
CA LEU A 59 13.97 -16.02 -11.52
C LEU A 59 12.60 -16.71 -11.71
N LYS A 60 11.58 -15.99 -12.19
CA LYS A 60 10.29 -16.58 -12.58
C LYS A 60 10.45 -17.63 -13.68
N THR A 61 11.29 -17.34 -14.67
CA THR A 61 11.56 -18.26 -15.77
C THR A 61 12.27 -19.51 -15.27
N LEU A 62 13.23 -19.33 -14.34
CA LEU A 62 13.92 -20.42 -13.69
C LEU A 62 12.97 -21.33 -12.88
N LEU A 63 12.07 -20.73 -12.08
CA LEU A 63 11.10 -21.46 -11.26
C LEU A 63 10.07 -22.26 -12.09
N ARG A 64 9.69 -21.77 -13.27
CA ARG A 64 8.81 -22.53 -14.18
C ARG A 64 9.43 -23.86 -14.60
N ASN A 65 10.75 -23.88 -14.74
CA ASN A 65 11.53 -25.04 -15.12
C ASN A 65 12.26 -25.64 -13.91
N HIS A 66 11.62 -25.65 -12.73
CA HIS A 66 12.29 -26.09 -11.49
C HIS A 66 12.83 -27.54 -11.55
N LEU A 67 12.25 -28.41 -12.37
CA LEU A 67 12.73 -29.78 -12.60
C LEU A 67 14.07 -29.84 -13.34
N ASP A 68 14.42 -28.77 -14.06
CA ASP A 68 15.68 -28.63 -14.78
C ASP A 68 16.81 -28.10 -13.89
N ILE A 69 16.53 -27.79 -12.62
CA ILE A 69 17.49 -27.25 -11.66
C ILE A 69 18.11 -28.40 -10.87
N VAL A 70 19.42 -28.57 -11.00
CA VAL A 70 20.21 -29.59 -10.28
C VAL A 70 21.22 -28.88 -9.39
N ARG A 71 21.39 -29.35 -8.16
CA ARG A 71 22.46 -28.84 -7.29
C ARG A 71 23.79 -29.41 -7.76
N LEU A 72 24.84 -28.58 -7.84
CA LEU A 72 26.19 -29.07 -8.10
C LEU A 72 26.69 -29.93 -6.93
N ASP A 73 27.34 -31.05 -7.26
CA ASP A 73 27.94 -31.94 -6.26
C ASP A 73 29.06 -31.22 -5.48
N ASP A 74 29.27 -31.64 -4.23
CA ASP A 74 30.26 -31.06 -3.28
C ASP A 74 30.12 -29.57 -2.93
N THR A 75 29.00 -28.94 -3.29
CA THR A 75 28.70 -27.55 -2.91
C THR A 75 27.81 -27.46 -1.69
N THR A 76 28.03 -26.44 -0.85
CA THR A 76 27.10 -26.12 0.24
C THR A 76 25.76 -25.64 -0.36
N PRO A 77 24.61 -25.95 0.27
CA PRO A 77 23.33 -25.45 -0.19
C PRO A 77 23.33 -23.92 -0.22
N MET A 78 22.96 -23.36 -1.37
CA MET A 78 22.82 -21.92 -1.52
C MET A 78 21.79 -21.38 -0.52
N SER A 79 22.19 -20.39 0.27
CA SER A 79 21.30 -19.72 1.23
C SER A 79 20.98 -18.30 0.76
N PHE A 80 19.69 -18.02 0.62
CA PHE A 80 19.17 -16.70 0.36
C PHE A 80 19.07 -15.92 1.66
N CYS A 81 19.62 -14.70 1.64
CA CYS A 81 19.65 -13.83 2.80
C CYS A 81 18.92 -12.52 2.49
N TRP A 82 18.01 -12.14 3.39
CA TRP A 82 17.22 -10.91 3.32
C TRP A 82 17.22 -10.21 4.66
N ILE A 83 17.25 -8.88 4.63
CA ILE A 83 17.05 -8.05 5.82
C ILE A 83 15.66 -7.45 5.75
N VAL A 84 14.86 -7.68 6.79
CA VAL A 84 13.53 -7.09 6.97
C VAL A 84 13.57 -6.27 8.24
N ASN A 85 13.49 -4.95 8.10
CA ASN A 85 13.52 -3.98 9.21
C ASN A 85 14.66 -4.22 10.21
N GLY A 86 15.85 -4.46 9.66
CA GLY A 86 17.08 -4.68 10.43
C GLY A 86 17.31 -6.12 10.91
N VAL A 87 16.31 -7.00 10.78
CA VAL A 87 16.43 -8.42 11.16
C VAL A 87 16.80 -9.25 9.94
N ARG A 88 17.81 -10.11 10.10
CA ARG A 88 18.30 -11.00 9.04
C ARG A 88 17.51 -12.31 9.00
N TYR A 89 17.04 -12.67 7.82
CA TYR A 89 16.34 -13.93 7.53
C TYR A 89 17.08 -14.75 6.49
N LEU A 90 17.07 -16.06 6.66
CA LEU A 90 17.79 -17.03 5.83
C LEU A 90 16.86 -18.15 5.38
N SER A 91 16.96 -18.56 4.12
CA SER A 91 16.31 -19.76 3.60
C SER A 91 17.09 -20.31 2.41
N THR A 92 17.05 -21.63 2.19
CA THR A 92 17.58 -22.26 0.96
C THR A 92 16.54 -22.36 -0.14
N SER A 93 15.32 -21.85 0.09
CA SER A 93 14.21 -21.98 -0.85
C SER A 93 14.24 -20.92 -1.94
N LEU A 94 14.24 -21.35 -3.22
CA LEU A 94 14.06 -20.43 -4.36
C LEU A 94 12.71 -19.69 -4.32
N PHE A 95 11.68 -20.31 -3.75
CA PHE A 95 10.39 -19.65 -3.53
C PHE A 95 10.50 -18.49 -2.54
N PHE A 96 11.28 -18.65 -1.45
CA PHE A 96 11.57 -17.56 -0.52
C PHE A 96 12.26 -16.39 -1.23
N GLU A 97 13.30 -16.67 -2.02
CA GLU A 97 14.01 -15.64 -2.78
C GLU A 97 13.08 -14.91 -3.75
N TYR A 98 12.24 -15.65 -4.48
CA TYR A 98 11.30 -15.07 -5.42
C TYR A 98 10.24 -14.21 -4.72
N TYR A 99 9.67 -14.70 -3.61
CA TYR A 99 8.70 -13.95 -2.81
C TYR A 99 9.30 -12.63 -2.33
N MET A 100 10.45 -12.70 -1.66
CA MET A 100 11.10 -11.53 -1.07
C MET A 100 11.54 -10.52 -2.14
N SER A 101 11.98 -10.99 -3.31
CA SER A 101 12.34 -10.12 -4.43
C SER A 101 11.15 -9.35 -4.99
N ASN A 102 10.02 -10.04 -5.21
CA ASN A 102 8.80 -9.39 -5.69
C ASN A 102 8.21 -8.45 -4.64
N LEU A 103 8.29 -8.81 -3.35
CA LEU A 103 7.86 -7.93 -2.26
C LEU A 103 8.72 -6.67 -2.21
N SER A 104 10.05 -6.80 -2.22
CA SER A 104 10.99 -5.69 -2.26
C SER A 104 10.76 -4.76 -3.46
N ASN A 105 10.52 -5.34 -4.64
CA ASN A 105 10.17 -4.58 -5.84
C ASN A 105 8.84 -3.83 -5.67
N SER A 106 7.81 -4.48 -5.12
CA SER A 106 6.50 -3.85 -4.86
C SER A 106 6.61 -2.68 -3.89
N LEU A 107 7.35 -2.84 -2.80
CA LEU A 107 7.63 -1.78 -1.83
C LEU A 107 8.37 -0.61 -2.48
N SER A 108 9.34 -0.90 -3.35
CA SER A 108 10.07 0.12 -4.11
C SER A 108 9.15 0.89 -5.06
N LEU A 109 8.26 0.20 -5.77
CA LEU A 109 7.26 0.82 -6.66
C LEU A 109 6.29 1.71 -5.87
N ILE A 110 5.81 1.25 -4.72
CA ILE A 110 4.93 2.04 -3.84
C ILE A 110 5.66 3.29 -3.38
N LYS A 111 6.90 3.17 -2.90
CA LYS A 111 7.70 4.30 -2.45
C LYS A 111 7.89 5.33 -3.56
N LEU A 112 8.30 4.90 -4.75
CA LEU A 112 8.45 5.79 -5.91
C LEU A 112 7.13 6.48 -6.29
N ALA A 113 6.01 5.75 -6.24
CA ALA A 113 4.69 6.31 -6.55
C ALA A 113 4.23 7.35 -5.50
N LEU A 114 4.63 7.18 -4.25
CA LEU A 114 4.34 8.14 -3.16
C LEU A 114 5.24 9.38 -3.22
N GLU A 115 6.48 9.23 -3.66
CA GLU A 115 7.46 10.32 -3.80
C GLU A 115 7.30 11.11 -5.11
N SER A 116 6.61 10.54 -6.10
CA SER A 116 6.37 11.18 -7.39
C SER A 116 5.50 12.44 -7.24
N SER A 117 5.93 13.53 -7.89
CA SER A 117 5.17 14.78 -7.97
C SER A 117 3.89 14.63 -8.80
N GLU A 118 3.89 13.70 -9.76
CA GLU A 118 2.74 13.36 -10.59
C GLU A 118 2.21 11.97 -10.26
N VAL A 119 0.89 11.80 -10.40
CA VAL A 119 0.25 10.50 -10.17
C VAL A 119 0.62 9.55 -11.31
N ASP A 120 1.58 8.67 -11.05
CA ASP A 120 1.89 7.55 -11.94
C ASP A 120 1.03 6.34 -11.58
N ASN A 121 -0.11 6.22 -12.27
CA ASN A 121 -1.04 5.11 -12.10
C ASN A 121 -0.37 3.75 -12.38
N ASN A 122 0.67 3.70 -13.23
CA ASN A 122 1.29 2.44 -13.61
C ASN A 122 2.06 1.83 -12.44
N LEU A 123 2.76 2.64 -11.65
CA LEU A 123 3.51 2.16 -10.48
C LEU A 123 2.57 1.52 -9.44
N PHE A 124 1.44 2.18 -9.13
CA PHE A 124 0.45 1.62 -8.20
C PHE A 124 -0.21 0.35 -8.74
N ASN A 125 -0.51 0.30 -10.05
CA ASN A 125 -1.09 -0.88 -10.68
C ASN A 125 -0.11 -2.07 -10.66
N GLU A 126 1.15 -1.86 -11.06
CA GLU A 126 2.18 -2.90 -11.04
C GLU A 126 2.44 -3.41 -9.61
N ALA A 127 2.49 -2.51 -8.62
CA ALA A 127 2.63 -2.90 -7.22
C ALA A 127 1.43 -3.75 -6.74
N LYS A 128 0.20 -3.31 -7.03
CA LYS A 128 -1.03 -4.04 -6.67
C LYS A 128 -1.08 -5.43 -7.29
N ASP A 129 -0.78 -5.55 -8.58
CA ASP A 129 -0.79 -6.83 -9.30
C ASP A 129 0.25 -7.79 -8.71
N THR A 130 1.44 -7.26 -8.38
CA THR A 130 2.49 -8.05 -7.72
C THR A 130 2.06 -8.50 -6.33
N LEU A 131 1.42 -7.65 -5.53
CA LEU A 131 0.91 -8.01 -4.20
C LEU A 131 -0.21 -9.06 -4.26
N ILE A 132 -1.12 -8.98 -5.23
CA ILE A 132 -2.13 -10.02 -5.46
C ILE A 132 -1.44 -11.34 -5.83
N HIS A 133 -0.46 -11.29 -6.74
CA HIS A 133 0.30 -12.47 -7.12
C HIS A 133 0.98 -13.13 -5.92
N LEU A 134 1.66 -12.35 -5.08
CA LEU A 134 2.29 -12.83 -3.84
C LEU A 134 1.28 -13.46 -2.88
N ARG A 135 0.07 -12.89 -2.79
CA ARG A 135 -0.99 -13.43 -1.95
C ARG A 135 -1.49 -14.78 -2.48
N GLY A 136 -1.64 -14.94 -3.79
CA GLY A 136 -1.97 -16.23 -4.39
C GLY A 136 -0.87 -17.29 -4.19
N MET A 137 0.40 -16.87 -4.25
CA MET A 137 1.53 -17.77 -3.97
C MET A 137 1.59 -18.23 -2.51
N PHE A 138 1.14 -17.40 -1.57
CA PHE A 138 1.20 -17.70 -0.14
C PHE A 138 0.45 -19.01 0.21
N ASP A 139 -0.71 -19.22 -0.40
CA ASP A 139 -1.54 -20.42 -0.16
C ASP A 139 -0.88 -21.72 -0.65
N GLU A 140 0.03 -21.62 -1.64
CA GLU A 140 0.72 -22.77 -2.23
C GLU A 140 2.10 -23.03 -1.58
N TRP A 141 2.60 -22.11 -0.77
CA TRP A 141 3.98 -22.12 -0.29
C TRP A 141 4.17 -22.97 0.99
N LYS A 142 4.72 -24.18 0.80
CA LYS A 142 4.92 -25.16 1.90
C LYS A 142 6.16 -24.95 2.78
N THR A 143 7.19 -24.26 2.28
CA THR A 143 8.51 -24.18 2.96
C THR A 143 8.70 -22.93 3.82
N GLN A 144 7.65 -22.15 4.05
CA GLN A 144 7.69 -20.92 4.87
C GLN A 144 8.18 -21.14 6.31
N LEU A 145 7.95 -22.32 6.89
CA LEU A 145 8.40 -22.69 8.24
C LEU A 145 9.91 -23.00 8.31
N LEU A 146 10.58 -23.17 7.16
CA LEU A 146 12.02 -23.44 7.08
C LEU A 146 12.86 -22.16 7.01
N ILE A 147 12.23 -20.99 7.17
CA ILE A 147 12.93 -19.70 7.20
C ILE A 147 13.49 -19.47 8.61
N MET A 148 14.78 -19.18 8.70
CA MET A 148 15.46 -18.87 9.96
C MET A 148 15.57 -17.35 10.17
N PRO A 149 15.53 -16.84 11.42
CA PRO A 149 15.36 -17.60 12.67
C PRO A 149 13.91 -18.09 12.89
N HIS A 150 12.96 -17.44 12.24
CA HIS A 150 11.56 -17.84 12.14
C HIS A 150 10.97 -17.21 10.86
N THR A 151 9.75 -17.60 10.48
CA THR A 151 9.04 -16.96 9.36
C THR A 151 8.91 -15.44 9.63
N PRO A 152 9.32 -14.57 8.70
CA PRO A 152 9.20 -13.12 8.88
C PRO A 152 7.74 -12.69 8.78
N HIS A 153 7.35 -11.67 9.54
CA HIS A 153 5.96 -11.19 9.57
C HIS A 153 5.43 -10.73 8.20
N VAL A 154 6.34 -10.29 7.30
CA VAL A 154 6.02 -9.91 5.92
C VAL A 154 5.62 -11.09 5.02
N VAL A 155 5.89 -12.31 5.47
CA VAL A 155 5.41 -13.56 4.88
C VAL A 155 4.12 -13.96 5.60
N SER A 156 3.06 -13.18 5.41
CA SER A 156 1.73 -13.47 5.94
C SER A 156 0.62 -12.86 5.08
N ASN A 157 -0.52 -13.55 4.99
CA ASN A 157 -1.69 -13.03 4.27
C ASN A 157 -2.19 -11.70 4.88
N ASN A 158 -2.12 -11.55 6.21
CA ASN A 158 -2.51 -10.31 6.88
C ASN A 158 -1.64 -9.13 6.48
N TYR A 159 -0.31 -9.32 6.39
CA TYR A 159 0.60 -8.28 5.95
C TYR A 159 0.33 -7.90 4.50
N LEU A 160 0.20 -8.88 3.59
CA LEU A 160 -0.08 -8.64 2.18
C LEU A 160 -1.41 -7.90 2.00
N GLN A 161 -2.48 -8.34 2.66
CA GLN A 161 -3.79 -7.69 2.61
C GLN A 161 -3.72 -6.25 3.14
N SER A 162 -3.02 -6.04 4.25
CA SER A 162 -2.85 -4.71 4.83
C SER A 162 -2.05 -3.77 3.93
N LEU A 163 -0.99 -4.26 3.27
CA LEU A 163 -0.20 -3.48 2.32
C LEU A 163 -1.01 -3.18 1.05
N LEU A 164 -1.79 -4.14 0.58
CA LEU A 164 -2.66 -4.01 -0.57
C LEU A 164 -3.76 -2.97 -0.38
N CYS A 165 -4.41 -2.98 0.79
CA CYS A 165 -5.36 -1.95 1.20
C CYS A 165 -4.71 -0.57 1.26
N PHE A 166 -3.50 -0.48 1.80
CA PHE A 166 -2.73 0.76 1.84
C PHE A 166 -2.40 1.29 0.44
N THR A 167 -1.83 0.45 -0.42
CA THR A 167 -1.49 0.81 -1.82
C THR A 167 -2.73 1.25 -2.60
N HIS A 168 -3.84 0.54 -2.46
CA HIS A 168 -5.09 0.91 -3.10
C HIS A 168 -5.64 2.23 -2.56
N GLY A 169 -5.62 2.44 -1.24
CA GLY A 169 -6.03 3.70 -0.62
C GLY A 169 -5.22 4.88 -1.16
N CYS A 170 -3.89 4.76 -1.22
CA CYS A 170 -3.00 5.78 -1.77
C CYS A 170 -3.32 6.10 -3.23
N HIS A 171 -3.41 5.06 -4.07
CA HIS A 171 -3.77 5.20 -5.47
C HIS A 171 -5.12 5.90 -5.65
N THR A 172 -6.15 5.43 -4.92
CA THR A 172 -7.50 5.97 -5.04
C THR A 172 -7.56 7.42 -4.55
N LEU A 173 -6.94 7.76 -3.41
CA LEU A 173 -6.87 9.13 -2.91
C LEU A 173 -6.20 10.06 -3.95
N GLN A 174 -5.08 9.60 -4.50
CA GLN A 174 -4.35 10.34 -5.54
C GLN A 174 -5.11 10.46 -6.85
N VAL A 175 -5.97 9.52 -7.24
CA VAL A 175 -6.80 9.68 -8.45
C VAL A 175 -8.03 10.56 -8.18
N SER A 176 -8.59 10.49 -6.97
CA SER A 176 -9.86 11.14 -6.62
C SER A 176 -9.83 12.66 -6.81
N HIS A 177 -8.69 13.33 -6.57
CA HIS A 177 -8.57 14.77 -6.78
C HIS A 177 -8.75 15.21 -8.24
N LYS A 178 -8.62 14.30 -9.22
CA LYS A 178 -8.82 14.59 -10.65
C LYS A 178 -10.28 14.39 -11.08
N LEU A 179 -11.11 13.77 -10.23
CA LEU A 179 -12.50 13.50 -10.51
C LEU A 179 -13.37 14.70 -10.14
N THR A 180 -14.60 14.74 -10.65
CA THR A 180 -15.58 15.79 -10.34
C THR A 180 -16.89 15.21 -9.82
N GLY A 181 -17.65 16.03 -9.08
CA GLY A 181 -18.98 15.69 -8.56
C GLY A 181 -19.02 14.38 -7.76
N LYS A 182 -20.06 13.57 -8.00
CA LYS A 182 -20.29 12.30 -7.28
C LYS A 182 -19.11 11.33 -7.37
N ALA A 183 -18.39 11.30 -8.49
CA ALA A 183 -17.24 10.40 -8.68
C ALA A 183 -16.08 10.75 -7.74
N LYS A 184 -15.84 12.04 -7.48
CA LYS A 184 -14.84 12.51 -6.50
C LYS A 184 -15.19 12.04 -5.09
N GLY A 185 -16.46 12.17 -4.69
CA GLY A 185 -16.96 11.68 -3.40
C GLY A 185 -16.81 10.16 -3.24
N ILE A 186 -17.19 9.37 -4.24
CA ILE A 186 -17.00 7.90 -4.24
C ILE A 186 -15.52 7.54 -4.11
N GLY A 187 -14.65 8.26 -4.81
CA GLY A 187 -13.20 8.09 -4.73
C GLY A 187 -12.66 8.29 -3.31
N PHE A 188 -12.98 9.41 -2.65
CA PHE A 188 -12.54 9.66 -1.28
C PHE A 188 -13.11 8.68 -0.28
N ARG A 189 -14.39 8.28 -0.42
CA ARG A 189 -14.99 7.23 0.42
C ARG A 189 -14.25 5.90 0.24
N THR A 190 -13.92 5.54 -0.99
CA THR A 190 -13.20 4.29 -1.30
C THR A 190 -11.79 4.32 -0.70
N ALA A 191 -11.08 5.45 -0.80
CA ALA A 191 -9.77 5.61 -0.16
C ALA A 191 -9.86 5.49 1.36
N MET A 192 -10.83 6.17 1.98
CA MET A 192 -11.09 6.11 3.42
C MET A 192 -11.36 4.67 3.87
N ASP A 193 -12.25 3.94 3.20
CA ASP A 193 -12.57 2.55 3.56
C ASP A 193 -11.38 1.60 3.38
N ALA A 194 -10.53 1.84 2.37
CA ALA A 194 -9.31 1.07 2.17
C ALA A 194 -8.30 1.30 3.29
N PHE A 195 -8.05 2.55 3.69
CA PHE A 195 -7.17 2.85 4.81
C PHE A 195 -7.74 2.37 6.16
N GLY A 196 -9.06 2.39 6.33
CA GLY A 196 -9.72 1.86 7.54
C GLY A 196 -9.52 0.35 7.74
N LYS A 197 -9.17 -0.39 6.69
CA LYS A 197 -8.82 -1.81 6.75
C LYS A 197 -7.34 -2.06 7.09
N VAL A 198 -6.51 -1.02 7.16
CA VAL A 198 -5.11 -1.13 7.56
C VAL A 198 -5.03 -1.10 9.08
N TRP A 199 -4.39 -2.11 9.67
CA TRP A 199 -4.24 -2.17 11.12
C TRP A 199 -3.28 -1.05 11.61
N PRO A 200 -3.66 -0.22 12.60
CA PRO A 200 -2.84 0.91 13.03
C PRO A 200 -1.47 0.55 13.59
N ARG A 201 -1.30 -0.67 14.12
CA ARG A 201 -0.01 -1.16 14.64
C ARG A 201 0.92 -1.75 13.58
N ASN A 202 0.50 -1.77 12.32
CA ASN A 202 1.37 -2.20 11.23
C ASN A 202 2.39 -1.11 10.89
N GLU A 203 3.43 -1.45 10.14
CA GLU A 203 4.60 -0.58 9.87
C GLU A 203 4.23 0.70 9.09
N HIS A 204 3.18 0.63 8.29
CA HIS A 204 2.56 1.76 7.57
C HIS A 204 1.24 2.20 8.20
N GLY A 205 0.90 1.73 9.40
CA GLY A 205 -0.38 1.96 10.07
C GLY A 205 -0.61 3.42 10.44
N GLU A 206 0.43 4.12 10.93
CA GLU A 206 0.31 5.55 11.24
C GLU A 206 0.13 6.39 9.96
N THR A 207 0.88 6.08 8.91
CA THR A 207 0.69 6.72 7.59
C THR A 207 -0.73 6.48 7.09
N ALA A 208 -1.22 5.24 7.15
CA ALA A 208 -2.58 4.89 6.73
C ALA A 208 -3.65 5.64 7.53
N LEU A 209 -3.48 5.79 8.85
CA LEU A 209 -4.39 6.55 9.70
C LEU A 209 -4.45 8.03 9.29
N ASN A 210 -3.32 8.65 9.01
CA ASN A 210 -3.31 10.04 8.56
C ASN A 210 -3.97 10.19 7.18
N HIS A 211 -3.72 9.26 6.25
CA HIS A 211 -4.41 9.27 4.95
C HIS A 211 -5.91 8.95 5.06
N TYR A 212 -6.31 8.15 6.05
CA TYR A 212 -7.72 7.94 6.40
C TYR A 212 -8.38 9.26 6.81
N LEU A 213 -7.76 10.02 7.72
CA LEU A 213 -8.26 11.31 8.18
C LEU A 213 -8.34 12.33 7.04
N VAL A 214 -7.31 12.38 6.18
CA VAL A 214 -7.31 13.23 4.97
C VAL A 214 -8.44 12.83 4.01
N SER A 215 -8.59 11.53 3.74
CA SER A 215 -9.65 11.04 2.84
C SER A 215 -11.04 11.36 3.40
N ARG A 216 -11.21 11.26 4.73
CA ARG A 216 -12.45 11.60 5.41
C ARG A 216 -12.74 13.10 5.35
N ALA A 217 -11.76 13.95 5.63
CA ALA A 217 -11.91 15.41 5.51
C ALA A 217 -12.32 15.81 4.08
N LEU A 218 -11.65 15.27 3.06
CA LEU A 218 -11.95 15.55 1.66
C LEU A 218 -13.33 15.00 1.22
N LEU A 219 -13.74 13.85 1.76
CA LEU A 219 -15.07 13.29 1.53
C LEU A 219 -16.16 14.21 2.06
N TYR A 220 -16.05 14.63 3.33
CA TYR A 220 -17.07 15.49 3.95
C TYR A 220 -17.05 16.90 3.36
N HIS A 221 -15.89 17.43 2.98
CA HIS A 221 -15.85 18.68 2.20
C HIS A 221 -16.59 18.54 0.86
N GLN A 222 -16.47 17.40 0.18
CA GLN A 222 -17.22 17.16 -1.06
C GLN A 222 -18.73 17.07 -0.84
N VAL A 223 -19.17 16.60 0.34
CA VAL A 223 -20.59 16.61 0.73
C VAL A 223 -21.08 18.04 0.99
N TYR A 224 -20.25 18.90 1.57
CA TYR A 224 -20.53 20.32 1.73
C TYR A 224 -20.73 21.03 0.38
N GLU A 225 -19.83 20.78 -0.58
CA GLU A 225 -19.89 21.33 -1.94
C GLU A 225 -21.15 20.91 -2.73
N ASP A 226 -21.87 19.87 -2.29
CA ASP A 226 -23.09 19.40 -2.95
C ASP A 226 -24.26 20.35 -2.67
N GLU A 227 -24.60 21.18 -3.67
CA GLU A 227 -25.66 22.19 -3.57
C GLU A 227 -27.01 21.61 -3.14
N SER A 228 -27.30 20.36 -3.49
CA SER A 228 -28.57 19.69 -3.19
C SER A 228 -28.79 19.35 -1.71
N ARG A 229 -27.79 19.56 -0.85
CA ARG A 229 -27.84 19.24 0.57
C ARG A 229 -28.42 20.35 1.42
N GLU A 230 -29.14 19.94 2.46
CA GLU A 230 -29.67 20.83 3.48
C GLU A 230 -28.54 21.57 4.23
N PRO A 231 -28.72 22.85 4.61
CA PRO A 231 -27.70 23.63 5.32
C PRO A 231 -27.17 22.96 6.59
N SER A 232 -28.03 22.25 7.33
CA SER A 232 -27.66 21.51 8.53
C SER A 232 -26.77 20.29 8.26
N GLU A 233 -26.99 19.57 7.15
CA GLU A 233 -26.08 18.48 6.73
C GLU A 233 -24.73 19.05 6.30
N LYS A 234 -24.75 20.17 5.58
CA LYS A 234 -23.54 20.90 5.15
C LYS A 234 -22.71 21.38 6.35
N LEU A 235 -23.37 21.89 7.39
CA LEU A 235 -22.70 22.31 8.62
C LEU A 235 -22.02 21.13 9.32
N THR A 236 -22.73 20.01 9.53
CA THR A 236 -22.15 18.80 10.11
C THR A 236 -20.94 18.32 9.28
N ALA A 237 -21.01 18.38 7.95
CA ALA A 237 -19.91 17.99 7.08
C ALA A 237 -18.67 18.90 7.23
N LEU A 238 -18.85 20.21 7.37
CA LEU A 238 -17.74 21.14 7.62
C LEU A 238 -17.12 20.94 9.01
N LEU A 239 -17.93 20.72 10.04
CA LEU A 239 -17.44 20.42 11.39
C LEU A 239 -16.62 19.13 11.44
N GLU A 240 -17.08 18.09 10.73
CA GLU A 240 -16.33 16.83 10.61
C GLU A 240 -15.02 17.03 9.83
N THR A 241 -15.03 17.87 8.80
CA THR A 241 -13.83 18.26 8.05
C THR A 241 -12.83 18.96 8.98
N GLN A 242 -13.27 19.96 9.75
CA GLN A 242 -12.44 20.68 10.72
C GLN A 242 -11.79 19.73 11.72
N LYS A 243 -12.61 18.85 12.30
CA LYS A 243 -12.18 17.87 13.28
C LYS A 243 -11.12 16.95 12.70
N CYS A 244 -11.35 16.39 11.51
CA CYS A 244 -10.39 15.49 10.88
C CYS A 244 -9.05 16.18 10.63
N LEU A 245 -9.06 17.37 10.01
CA LEU A 245 -7.84 18.11 9.68
C LEU A 245 -7.02 18.47 10.91
N SER A 246 -7.67 18.82 12.04
CA SER A 246 -6.99 19.13 13.30
C SER A 246 -6.14 17.97 13.88
N PHE A 247 -6.41 16.73 13.48
CA PHE A 247 -5.67 15.54 13.90
C PHE A 247 -4.65 15.03 12.88
N VAL A 248 -4.62 15.59 11.66
CA VAL A 248 -3.69 15.16 10.62
C VAL A 248 -2.27 15.60 10.95
N ARG A 249 -1.34 14.65 11.00
CA ARG A 249 0.10 14.92 11.06
C ARG A 249 0.66 14.94 9.64
N TYR A 250 0.63 16.09 8.98
CA TYR A 250 1.04 16.23 7.57
C TYR A 250 2.45 15.71 7.26
N GLN A 251 3.39 15.81 8.21
CA GLN A 251 4.75 15.25 8.10
C GLN A 251 4.78 13.72 7.91
N LYS A 252 3.68 13.02 8.22
CA LYS A 252 3.52 11.56 8.08
C LYS A 252 2.62 11.18 6.89
N CYS A 253 2.21 12.16 6.08
CA CYS A 253 1.38 11.97 4.90
C CYS A 253 2.23 12.04 3.62
N PHE A 254 1.90 11.21 2.64
CA PHE A 254 2.50 11.24 1.30
C PHE A 254 1.45 11.78 0.33
N LEU A 255 1.21 13.09 0.43
CA LEU A 255 0.25 13.80 -0.40
C LEU A 255 0.98 14.51 -1.52
N ASN A 256 0.44 14.41 -2.73
CA ASN A 256 0.94 15.24 -3.82
C ASN A 256 0.61 16.72 -3.57
N LYS A 257 1.34 17.61 -4.24
CA LYS A 257 1.19 19.06 -4.07
C LYS A 257 -0.25 19.53 -4.28
N LYS A 258 -0.97 18.96 -5.26
CA LYS A 258 -2.36 19.35 -5.55
C LYS A 258 -3.32 19.03 -4.41
N LEU A 259 -3.16 17.86 -3.77
CA LEU A 259 -3.95 17.48 -2.61
C LEU A 259 -3.63 18.37 -1.41
N LEU A 260 -2.35 18.69 -1.19
CA LEU A 260 -1.93 19.63 -0.15
C LEU A 260 -2.51 21.02 -0.36
N ASP A 261 -2.41 21.56 -1.58
CA ASP A 261 -2.95 22.87 -1.93
C ASP A 261 -4.48 22.90 -1.73
N ASN A 262 -5.19 21.82 -2.10
CA ASN A 262 -6.62 21.71 -1.88
C ASN A 262 -6.97 21.72 -0.37
N ILE A 263 -6.26 20.95 0.44
CA ILE A 263 -6.49 20.91 1.89
C ILE A 263 -6.19 22.28 2.53
N ASN A 264 -5.10 22.93 2.12
CA ASN A 264 -4.73 24.26 2.62
C ASN A 264 -5.78 25.33 2.26
N ASN A 265 -6.42 25.22 1.08
CA ASN A 265 -7.51 26.12 0.71
C ASN A 265 -8.75 25.86 1.56
N ILE A 266 -9.12 24.59 1.76
CA ILE A 266 -10.22 24.18 2.64
C ILE A 266 -9.99 24.75 4.05
N GLU A 267 -8.80 24.61 4.63
CA GLU A 267 -8.49 25.13 5.97
C GLU A 267 -8.64 26.66 6.09
N LYS A 268 -8.34 27.41 5.03
CA LYS A 268 -8.48 28.87 5.02
C LYS A 268 -9.93 29.33 4.97
N GLU A 269 -10.77 28.62 4.21
CA GLU A 269 -12.16 29.00 3.96
C GLU A 269 -13.10 28.46 5.05
N LEU A 270 -12.72 27.36 5.71
CA LEU A 270 -13.56 26.58 6.62
C LEU A 270 -14.32 27.40 7.66
N GLN A 271 -13.63 28.30 8.36
CA GLN A 271 -14.24 29.04 9.47
C GLN A 271 -15.27 30.06 8.96
N SER A 272 -15.03 30.64 7.77
CA SER A 272 -15.96 31.55 7.12
C SER A 272 -17.23 30.82 6.70
N ASP A 273 -17.08 29.62 6.15
CA ASP A 273 -18.20 28.81 5.66
C ASP A 273 -19.07 28.30 6.83
N ILE A 274 -18.44 27.84 7.92
CA ILE A 274 -19.15 27.46 9.16
C ILE A 274 -19.93 28.64 9.72
N ASN A 275 -19.31 29.83 9.79
CA ASN A 275 -19.97 31.03 10.27
C ASN A 275 -21.16 31.42 9.39
N THR A 276 -21.04 31.25 8.07
CA THR A 276 -22.11 31.55 7.12
C THR A 276 -23.29 30.61 7.31
N LEU A 277 -23.06 29.30 7.41
CA LEU A 277 -24.13 28.32 7.65
C LEU A 277 -24.82 28.55 9.01
N THR A 278 -24.05 28.87 10.05
CA THR A 278 -24.58 29.06 11.41
C THR A 278 -25.38 30.36 11.53
N ASN A 279 -24.84 31.48 11.01
CA ASN A 279 -25.40 32.81 11.27
C ASN A 279 -26.34 33.31 10.16
N THR A 280 -26.15 32.86 8.92
CA THR A 280 -26.97 33.29 7.78
C THR A 280 -28.09 32.30 7.49
N TYR A 281 -27.77 31.00 7.50
CA TYR A 281 -28.72 29.93 7.17
C TYR A 281 -29.36 29.29 8.41
N TYR A 282 -28.98 29.72 9.62
CA TYR A 282 -29.46 29.18 10.90
C TYR A 282 -29.37 27.65 10.97
N ALA A 283 -28.33 27.09 10.35
CA ALA A 283 -28.10 25.66 10.31
C ALA A 283 -27.75 25.15 11.72
N VAL A 284 -28.20 23.94 12.05
CA VAL A 284 -27.91 23.27 13.32
C VAL A 284 -27.24 21.94 13.02
N GLU A 285 -26.22 21.60 13.78
CA GLU A 285 -25.52 20.32 13.63
C GLU A 285 -26.52 19.16 13.78
N THR A 286 -26.54 18.29 12.78
CA THR A 286 -27.23 17.00 12.83
C THR A 286 -26.23 15.89 13.15
N GLY A 287 -26.72 14.73 13.60
CA GLY A 287 -25.87 13.56 13.84
C GLY A 287 -25.15 13.10 12.55
N LEU A 288 -23.88 12.73 12.66
CA LEU A 288 -23.03 12.36 11.53
C LEU A 288 -23.61 11.18 10.73
N GLU A 289 -24.28 10.26 11.40
CA GLU A 289 -25.00 9.12 10.82
C GLU A 289 -26.14 9.52 9.88
N ASN A 290 -26.66 10.75 10.00
CA ASN A 290 -27.73 11.27 9.15
C ASN A 290 -27.18 11.91 7.86
N VAL A 291 -25.87 12.20 7.82
CA VAL A 291 -25.23 12.75 6.62
C VAL A 291 -25.00 11.62 5.62
N LYS A 292 -25.82 11.59 4.55
CA LYS A 292 -25.66 10.56 3.51
C LYS A 292 -24.33 10.76 2.78
N ILE A 293 -23.49 9.74 2.81
CA ILE A 293 -22.23 9.69 2.06
C ILE A 293 -22.36 8.71 0.89
N PRO A 294 -21.62 8.91 -0.22
CA PRO A 294 -21.64 7.98 -1.34
C PRO A 294 -21.15 6.59 -0.94
N GLU A 295 -21.60 5.56 -1.66
CA GLU A 295 -21.10 4.19 -1.49
C GLU A 295 -19.63 4.07 -1.93
N SER A 296 -18.86 3.21 -1.25
CA SER A 296 -17.50 2.86 -1.66
C SER A 296 -17.49 1.73 -2.68
N TYR A 297 -16.43 1.71 -3.49
CA TYR A 297 -16.05 0.48 -4.19
C TYR A 297 -15.26 -0.42 -3.26
N ASN A 298 -15.75 -1.64 -3.04
CA ASN A 298 -14.97 -2.62 -2.31
C ASN A 298 -13.80 -3.10 -3.17
N LEU A 299 -12.64 -3.24 -2.53
CA LEU A 299 -11.52 -4.04 -3.02
C LEU A 299 -11.96 -5.50 -3.17
N ILE A 300 -12.55 -5.82 -4.33
CA ILE A 300 -12.85 -7.19 -4.73
C ILE A 300 -11.72 -7.64 -5.65
N VAL A 301 -10.93 -8.61 -5.19
CA VAL A 301 -10.03 -9.37 -6.05
C VAL A 301 -10.89 -10.40 -6.74
N CYS A 302 -10.99 -10.32 -8.06
CA CYS A 302 -11.71 -11.33 -8.82
C CYS A 302 -11.05 -12.69 -8.65
N LYS A 303 -11.82 -13.72 -8.27
CA LYS A 303 -11.24 -15.07 -8.08
C LYS A 303 -10.74 -15.67 -9.39
N LYS A 304 -11.39 -15.34 -10.52
CA LYS A 304 -11.02 -15.82 -11.86
C LYS A 304 -9.77 -15.15 -12.42
N THR A 305 -9.68 -13.82 -12.36
CA THR A 305 -8.61 -13.08 -13.02
C THR A 305 -7.51 -12.64 -12.07
N GLN A 306 -7.72 -12.76 -10.76
CA GLN A 306 -6.79 -12.25 -9.74
C GLN A 306 -6.45 -10.77 -9.97
N GLN A 307 -7.40 -9.99 -10.51
CA GLN A 307 -7.25 -8.56 -10.82
C GLN A 307 -8.22 -7.72 -10.00
N PHE A 308 -7.81 -6.49 -9.71
CA PHE A 308 -8.67 -5.51 -9.03
C PHE A 308 -9.75 -4.96 -9.93
N GLY A 309 -10.98 -4.94 -9.42
CA GLY A 309 -12.09 -4.31 -10.12
C GLY A 309 -12.43 -4.99 -11.45
N CYS A 310 -12.05 -6.27 -11.63
CA CYS A 310 -12.57 -7.01 -12.79
C CYS A 310 -14.09 -7.03 -12.69
N LYS A 311 -14.76 -6.53 -13.73
CA LYS A 311 -16.21 -6.70 -13.95
C LYS A 311 -16.56 -8.12 -14.40
N CYS A 312 -15.76 -9.09 -13.98
CA CYS A 312 -16.06 -10.49 -14.13
C CYS A 312 -17.38 -10.69 -13.35
N LYS A 313 -18.50 -10.86 -14.07
CA LYS A 313 -19.77 -11.26 -13.44
C LYS A 313 -19.51 -12.62 -12.77
N GLU A 314 -19.27 -12.59 -11.46
CA GLU A 314 -19.54 -13.73 -10.59
C GLU A 314 -21.05 -13.78 -10.35
#